data_AF-A0A2U3LW40-F1
#
_entry.id   AF-A0A2U3LW40-F1
#
_cell.length_a   1.000
_cell.length_b   1.000
_cell.length_c   1.000
_cell.angle_alpha   90.00
_cell.angle_beta   90.00
_cell.angle_gamma   90.00
#
_symmetry.space_group_name_H-M   'P 1'
#
loop_
_entity.id
_entity.type
_entity.pdbx_description
1 polymer ?
#
loop_
_entity_poly.entity_id
_entity_poly.type
_entity_poly.pdbx_seq_one_letter_code
_entity_poly.pdbx_strand_id
1 'polypeptide(L)'
;MLLQLSSWLNKAIPYTEEIPKSQEVRQHAGNIGPARLYLMTSDKKEITIYPAFYVYTKNGMINVQYVQDVIVFNNAGNITYLKSEELYNWLKSDQWKTEFIRK
;
A
#
# COMPACT_ATOMS: atom_id res chain seq x y z
N MET A 1 -11.47 9.53 -10.55
CA MET A 1 -10.93 8.48 -9.68
C MET A 1 -10.28 7.33 -10.45
N LEU A 2 -11.00 6.42 -11.14
CA LEU A 2 -10.34 5.32 -11.90
C LEU A 2 -9.30 5.81 -12.93
N LEU A 3 -9.64 6.84 -13.72
CA LEU A 3 -8.70 7.47 -14.67
C LEU A 3 -7.46 8.09 -14.00
N GLN A 4 -7.62 8.60 -12.78
CA GLN A 4 -6.55 9.23 -12.01
C GLN A 4 -5.62 8.18 -11.42
N LEU A 5 -6.18 7.10 -10.87
CA LEU A 5 -5.43 5.93 -10.42
C LEU A 5 -4.61 5.33 -11.57
N SER A 6 -5.22 5.11 -12.74
CA SER A 6 -4.50 4.64 -13.92
C SER A 6 -3.40 5.61 -14.35
N SER A 7 -3.65 6.92 -14.29
CA SER A 7 -2.63 7.93 -14.61
C SER A 7 -1.42 7.86 -13.66
N TRP A 8 -1.65 7.74 -12.35
CA TRP A 8 -0.57 7.61 -11.38
C TRP A 8 0.20 6.31 -11.56
N LEU A 9 -0.48 5.18 -11.78
CA LEU A 9 0.16 3.88 -12.02
C LEU A 9 1.01 3.89 -13.30
N ASN A 10 0.54 4.55 -14.38
CA ASN A 10 1.29 4.66 -15.62
C ASN A 10 2.56 5.53 -15.50
N LYS A 11 2.57 6.48 -14.55
CA LYS A 11 3.73 7.32 -14.25
C LYS A 11 4.68 6.70 -13.23
N ALA A 12 4.22 5.69 -12.49
CA ALA A 12 4.99 5.07 -11.44
C ALA A 12 6.18 4.30 -12.03
N ILE A 13 7.32 4.36 -11.34
CA ILE A 13 8.55 3.66 -11.74
C ILE A 13 8.82 2.49 -10.79
N PRO A 14 9.45 1.40 -11.26
CA PRO A 14 9.86 0.31 -10.38
C PRO A 14 10.76 0.82 -9.25
N TYR A 15 10.43 0.44 -8.02
CA TYR A 15 11.31 0.65 -6.87
C TYR A 15 12.20 -0.59 -6.70
N THR A 16 13.51 -0.42 -6.84
CA THR A 16 14.49 -1.52 -6.86
C THR A 16 15.38 -1.57 -5.62
N GLU A 17 15.24 -0.61 -4.73
CA GLU A 17 15.97 -0.61 -3.46
C GLU A 17 15.35 -1.63 -2.48
N GLU A 18 16.15 -2.06 -1.51
CA GLU A 18 15.68 -3.01 -0.50
C GLU A 18 14.75 -2.33 0.51
N ILE A 19 13.58 -2.92 0.71
CA ILE A 19 12.67 -2.53 1.78
C ILE A 19 13.06 -3.31 3.04
N PRO A 20 13.30 -2.63 4.19
CA PRO A 20 13.59 -3.32 5.43
C PRO A 20 12.53 -4.37 5.75
N LYS A 21 12.99 -5.58 6.12
CA LYS A 21 12.08 -6.64 6.55
C LYS A 21 11.41 -6.23 7.86
N SER A 22 10.12 -6.53 7.98
CA SER A 22 9.42 -6.37 9.25
C SER A 22 10.02 -7.31 10.29
N GLN A 23 10.27 -6.81 11.49
CA GLN A 23 10.64 -7.65 12.63
C GLN A 23 9.45 -8.54 12.99
N GLU A 24 9.74 -9.77 13.42
CA GLU A 24 8.69 -10.64 13.95
C GLU A 24 8.15 -10.06 15.25
N VAL A 25 6.98 -9.46 15.16
CA VAL A 25 6.18 -9.04 16.31
C VAL A 25 5.35 -10.23 16.74
N ARG A 26 5.37 -10.58 18.04
CA ARG A 26 4.50 -11.64 18.59
C ARG A 26 3.06 -11.34 18.17
N GLN A 27 2.28 -12.37 17.84
CA GLN A 27 0.92 -12.23 17.32
C GLN A 27 0.12 -11.17 18.10
N HIS A 28 -0.18 -10.05 17.46
CA HIS A 28 -1.05 -9.01 17.99
C HIS A 28 -2.43 -9.14 17.33
N ALA A 29 -3.50 -9.04 18.12
CA ALA A 29 -4.87 -9.19 17.68
C ALA A 29 -5.42 -7.92 16.97
N GLY A 30 -4.67 -7.33 16.04
CA GLY A 30 -5.08 -6.09 15.37
C GLY A 30 -4.40 -5.82 14.02
N ASN A 31 -5.13 -5.16 13.13
CA ASN A 31 -4.61 -4.68 11.85
C ASN A 31 -3.80 -3.39 12.07
N ILE A 32 -2.47 -3.52 12.13
CA ILE A 32 -1.55 -2.39 12.35
C ILE A 32 -1.01 -1.75 11.06
N GLY A 33 -1.21 -2.40 9.90
CA GLY A 33 -0.76 -1.88 8.60
C GLY A 33 -1.70 -0.80 8.03
N PRO A 34 -1.29 -0.11 6.96
CA PRO A 34 -2.15 0.83 6.26
C PRO A 34 -3.39 0.15 5.70
N ALA A 35 -4.42 0.96 5.47
CA ALA A 35 -5.58 0.53 4.70
C ALA A 35 -5.16 0.12 3.28
N ARG A 36 -5.88 -0.86 2.73
CA ARG A 36 -5.60 -1.41 1.40
C ARG A 36 -6.74 -1.08 0.46
N LEU A 37 -6.42 -0.52 -0.69
CA LEU A 37 -7.37 -0.37 -1.78
C LEU A 37 -7.49 -1.73 -2.48
N TYR A 38 -8.72 -2.24 -2.52
CA TYR A 38 -9.06 -3.48 -3.21
C TYR A 38 -9.75 -3.15 -4.53
N LEU A 39 -9.24 -3.71 -5.63
CA LEU A 39 -9.82 -3.57 -6.96
C LEU A 39 -10.07 -4.97 -7.52
N MET A 40 -11.25 -5.13 -8.13
CA MET A 40 -11.59 -6.33 -8.87
C MET A 40 -11.60 -5.98 -10.35
N THR A 41 -10.78 -6.67 -11.15
CA THR A 41 -10.80 -6.52 -12.60
C THR A 41 -12.02 -7.22 -13.20
N SER A 42 -12.31 -6.95 -14.47
CA SER A 42 -13.42 -7.59 -15.20
C SER A 42 -13.27 -9.11 -15.31
N ASP A 43 -12.04 -9.62 -15.31
CA ASP A 43 -11.70 -11.05 -15.28
C ASP A 43 -11.61 -11.62 -13.85
N LYS A 44 -12.17 -10.92 -12.84
CA LYS A 44 -12.22 -11.32 -11.43
C LYS A 44 -10.84 -11.55 -10.79
N LYS A 45 -9.80 -10.86 -11.28
CA LYS A 45 -8.51 -10.83 -10.59
C LYS A 45 -8.52 -9.75 -9.54
N GLU A 46 -7.97 -10.11 -8.38
CA GLU A 46 -7.84 -9.20 -7.26
C GLU A 46 -6.52 -8.43 -7.36
N ILE A 47 -6.64 -7.11 -7.35
CA ILE A 47 -5.51 -6.19 -7.23
C ILE A 47 -5.63 -5.51 -5.87
N THR A 48 -4.55 -5.56 -5.09
CA THR A 48 -4.45 -4.80 -3.83
C THR A 48 -3.33 -3.78 -3.94
N ILE A 49 -3.65 -2.55 -3.55
CA ILE A 49 -2.72 -1.42 -3.61
C ILE A 49 -2.68 -0.73 -2.25
N TYR A 50 -1.49 -0.51 -1.70
CA TYR A 50 -1.31 0.14 -0.39
C TYR A 50 0.09 0.75 -0.26
N PRO A 51 0.32 1.71 0.64
CA PRO A 51 1.65 2.24 0.91
C PRO A 51 2.60 1.12 1.39
N ALA A 52 3.82 1.08 0.87
CA ALA A 52 4.83 0.16 1.36
C ALA A 52 5.23 0.54 2.79
N PHE A 53 5.35 -0.46 3.65
CA PHE A 53 5.64 -0.27 5.06
C PHE A 53 6.38 -1.47 5.63
N TYR A 54 7.06 -1.24 6.75
CA TYR A 54 7.60 -2.30 7.59
C TYR A 54 7.31 -2.04 9.06
N VAL A 55 7.37 -3.10 9.85
CA VAL A 55 7.10 -3.05 11.28
C VAL A 55 8.38 -3.32 12.06
N TYR A 56 8.61 -2.57 13.13
CA TYR A 56 9.75 -2.77 14.02
C TYR A 56 9.37 -2.46 15.46
N THR A 57 10.11 -3.03 16.41
CA THR A 57 9.94 -2.74 17.84
C THR A 57 11.01 -1.77 18.30
N LYS A 58 10.61 -0.73 19.02
CA LYS A 58 11.52 0.20 19.68
C LYS A 58 10.98 0.52 21.07
N ASN A 59 11.81 0.34 22.09
CA ASN A 59 11.44 0.56 23.50
C ASN A 59 10.18 -0.22 23.93
N GLY A 60 10.01 -1.46 23.45
CA GLY A 60 8.84 -2.30 23.73
C GLY A 60 7.55 -1.89 23.00
N MET A 61 7.59 -0.85 22.16
CA MET A 61 6.46 -0.40 21.36
C MET A 61 6.60 -0.85 19.90
N ILE A 62 5.48 -1.26 19.31
CA ILE A 62 5.39 -1.58 17.89
C ILE A 62 5.31 -0.28 17.11
N ASN A 63 6.13 -0.15 16.08
CA ASN A 63 6.16 1.01 15.22
C ASN A 63 5.96 0.56 13.77
N VAL A 64 5.17 1.34 13.03
CA VAL A 64 4.91 1.15 11.60
C VAL A 64 5.64 2.25 10.87
N GLN A 65 6.60 1.88 10.02
CA GLN A 65 7.34 2.82 9.19
C GLN A 65 6.90 2.69 7.75
N TYR A 66 6.50 3.81 7.16
CA TYR A 66 6.25 3.89 5.72
C TYR A 66 7.56 4.07 4.96
N VAL A 67 7.64 3.43 3.79
CA VAL A 67 8.64 3.73 2.77
C VAL A 67 8.10 4.88 1.93
N GLN A 68 8.76 6.04 2.02
CA GLN A 68 8.26 7.27 1.43
C GLN A 68 8.08 7.15 -0.09
N ASP A 69 6.92 7.58 -0.59
CA ASP A 69 6.52 7.57 -2.00
C ASP A 69 6.44 6.18 -2.65
N VAL A 70 6.57 5.10 -1.88
CA VAL A 70 6.54 3.73 -2.40
C VAL A 70 5.21 3.07 -2.07
N ILE A 71 4.63 2.41 -3.07
CA ILE A 71 3.41 1.62 -2.94
C ILE A 71 3.68 0.17 -3.30
N VAL A 72 2.93 -0.72 -2.65
CA VAL A 72 2.82 -2.12 -3.02
C VAL A 72 1.69 -2.24 -4.03
N PHE A 73 2.00 -2.79 -5.19
CA PHE A 73 1.04 -3.23 -6.18
C PHE A 73 1.05 -4.76 -6.22
N ASN A 74 0.01 -5.37 -5.68
CA ASN A 74 -0.14 -6.82 -5.65
C ASN A 74 -1.24 -7.25 -6.62
N ASN A 75 -0.85 -7.90 -7.71
CA ASN A 75 -1.76 -8.45 -8.72
C ASN A 75 -1.81 -9.97 -8.61
N ALA A 76 -2.87 -10.50 -8.01
CA ALA A 76 -3.08 -11.92 -7.82
C ALA A 76 -1.86 -12.65 -7.18
N GLY A 77 -1.22 -12.04 -6.19
CA GLY A 77 -0.05 -12.57 -5.49
C GLY A 77 1.30 -12.11 -6.05
N ASN A 78 1.33 -11.51 -7.23
CA ASN A 78 2.54 -10.93 -7.80
C ASN A 78 2.74 -9.53 -7.23
N ILE A 79 3.70 -9.39 -6.33
CA ILE A 79 4.02 -8.14 -5.66
C ILE A 79 5.08 -7.37 -6.44
N THR A 80 4.75 -6.13 -6.81
CA THR A 80 5.67 -5.15 -7.37
C THR A 80 5.69 -3.91 -6.48
N TYR A 81 6.88 -3.38 -6.19
CA TYR A 81 7.04 -2.10 -5.51
C TYR A 81 7.21 -1.01 -6.55
N LEU A 82 6.42 0.06 -6.42
CA LEU A 82 6.40 1.16 -7.36
C LEU A 82 6.60 2.47 -6.61
N LYS A 83 7.41 3.37 -7.13
CA LYS A 83 7.53 4.74 -6.64
C LYS A 83 6.49 5.62 -7.33
N SER A 84 5.59 6.20 -6.56
CA SER A 84 4.55 7.14 -6.99
C SER A 84 4.12 8.00 -5.79
N GLU A 85 4.58 9.25 -5.75
CA GLU A 85 4.31 10.18 -4.65
C GLU A 85 2.81 10.48 -4.51
N GLU A 86 2.12 10.77 -5.62
CA GLU A 86 0.72 11.16 -5.57
C GLU A 86 -0.19 10.00 -5.12
N LEU A 87 0.05 8.80 -5.64
CA LEU A 87 -0.71 7.61 -5.24
C LEU A 87 -0.41 7.23 -3.79
N TYR A 88 0.87 7.29 -3.37
CA TYR A 88 1.26 7.08 -1.99
C TYR A 88 0.53 8.03 -1.04
N ASN A 89 0.56 9.34 -1.33
CA ASN A 89 -0.06 10.37 -0.49
C ASN A 89 -1.58 10.19 -0.40
N TRP A 90 -2.24 9.88 -1.52
CA TRP A 90 -3.68 9.64 -1.56
C TRP A 90 -4.09 8.36 -0.81
N LEU A 91 -3.30 7.29 -0.89
CA LEU A 91 -3.54 6.07 -0.11
C LEU A 91 -3.30 6.30 1.39
N LYS A 92 -2.19 6.96 1.74
CA LYS A 92 -1.77 7.22 3.13
C LYS A 92 -2.71 8.17 3.87
N SER A 93 -3.34 9.11 3.16
CA SER A 93 -4.30 10.06 3.74
C SER A 93 -5.69 9.47 3.98
N ASP A 94 -5.93 8.22 3.57
CA ASP A 94 -7.25 7.56 3.60
C ASP A 94 -8.35 8.31 2.82
N GLN A 95 -8.01 9.35 2.05
CA GLN A 95 -8.98 10.18 1.30
C GLN A 95 -9.84 9.33 0.37
N TRP A 96 -9.24 8.33 -0.25
CA TRP A 96 -9.90 7.37 -1.13
C TRP A 96 -11.12 6.69 -0.49
N LYS A 97 -11.11 6.43 0.83
CA LYS A 97 -12.24 5.77 1.50
C LYS A 97 -13.53 6.56 1.30
N THR A 98 -13.47 7.89 1.39
CA THR A 98 -14.65 8.74 1.17
C THR A 98 -15.14 8.72 -0.28
N GLU A 99 -14.23 8.47 -1.23
CA GLU A 99 -14.55 8.41 -2.65
C GLU A 99 -15.17 7.06 -3.05
N PHE A 100 -14.85 5.97 -2.33
CA PHE A 100 -15.38 4.63 -2.59
C PHE A 100 -16.54 4.21 -1.68
N ILE A 101 -16.81 4.92 -0.57
CA ILE A 101 -17.96 4.66 0.33
C ILE A 101 -19.30 5.18 -0.26
N ARG A 102 -19.31 5.86 -1.42
CA ARG A 102 -20.56 6.19 -2.11
C ARG A 102 -20.97 5.11 -3.12
N LYS A 103 -21.80 4.18 -2.65
CA LYS A 103 -23.07 3.79 -3.29
C LYS A 103 -23.91 2.94 -2.35
#